data_AF-A0A2A4VWU8-F1
#
_entry.id   AF-A0A2A4VWU8-F1
#
_cell.length_a   1.000
_cell.length_b   1.000
_cell.length_c   1.000
_cell.angle_alpha   90.00
_cell.angle_beta   90.00
_cell.angle_gamma   90.00
#
_symmetry.space_group_name_H-M   'P 1'
#
loop_
_entity.id
_entity.type
_entity.pdbx_description
1 polymer ?
#
loop_
_entity_poly.entity_id
_entity_poly.type
_entity_poly.pdbx_seq_one_letter_code
_entity_poly.pdbx_strand_id
1 'polypeptide(L)'
;MSKQLTDEIVAKLVKRSVTVPQIDSKTKQQKRHPKTKAPLFTTKVVACSMEDIHHFNVVDNTLNVVTTDGQKLSAVVPKEFLVAEGE
;
A
#
# COMPACT_ATOMS: atom_id res chain seq x y z
N MET A 1 6.22 16.04 19.47
CA MET A 1 6.00 14.58 19.55
C MET A 1 5.52 14.13 18.17
N SER A 2 6.31 13.31 17.47
CA SER A 2 6.03 12.89 16.09
C SER A 2 4.73 12.10 16.02
N LYS A 3 3.71 12.63 15.32
CA LYS A 3 2.44 11.93 15.10
C LYS A 3 2.67 10.79 14.11
N GLN A 4 3.01 9.60 14.63
CA GLN A 4 3.10 8.37 13.85
C GLN A 4 1.68 7.93 13.45
N LEU A 5 1.48 7.61 12.18
CA LEU A 5 0.34 6.78 11.78
C LEU A 5 0.41 5.49 12.59
N THR A 6 -0.64 5.17 13.32
CA THR A 6 -0.68 3.92 14.10
C THR A 6 -0.99 2.75 13.17
N ASP A 7 -0.54 1.55 13.53
CA ASP A 7 -0.80 0.32 12.77
C ASP A 7 -2.30 0.10 12.52
N GLU A 8 -3.16 0.62 13.40
CA GLU A 8 -4.62 0.58 13.24
C GLU A 8 -5.13 1.42 12.07
N ILE A 9 -4.61 2.65 11.95
CA ILE A 9 -4.95 3.55 10.86
C ILE A 9 -4.42 2.97 9.55
N VAL A 10 -3.20 2.45 9.55
CA VAL A 10 -2.59 1.77 8.40
C VAL A 10 -3.45 0.59 7.95
N ALA A 11 -3.84 -0.30 8.87
CA ALA A 11 -4.69 -1.45 8.56
C ALA A 11 -6.06 -1.01 8.00
N LYS A 12 -6.69 0.03 8.57
CA LYS A 12 -7.95 0.60 8.08
C LYS A 12 -7.80 1.21 6.67
N LEU A 13 -6.66 1.85 6.38
CA LEU A 13 -6.37 2.44 5.06
C LEU A 13 -6.13 1.38 4.00
N VAL A 14 -5.36 0.33 4.31
CA VAL A 14 -5.10 -0.79 3.41
C VAL A 14 -6.39 -1.56 3.08
N LYS A 15 -7.34 -1.63 4.03
CA LYS A 15 -8.65 -2.26 3.81
C LYS A 15 -9.54 -1.50 2.80
N ARG A 16 -9.27 -0.23 2.49
CA ARG A 16 -10.20 0.59 1.67
C ARG A 16 -10.05 0.38 0.16
N SER A 17 -8.83 0.22 -0.35
CA SER A 17 -8.49 -0.19 -1.73
C SER A 17 -7.00 0.00 -1.90
N VAL A 18 -6.26 -1.07 -2.22
CA VAL A 18 -4.84 -0.97 -2.52
C VAL A 18 -4.55 -1.35 -3.96
N THR A 19 -3.53 -0.70 -4.52
CA THR A 19 -3.06 -1.01 -5.86
C THR A 19 -1.94 -2.03 -5.72
N VAL A 20 -2.20 -3.26 -6.16
CA VAL A 20 -1.21 -4.34 -6.11
C VAL A 20 -0.65 -4.62 -7.50
N PRO A 21 0.64 -4.96 -7.63
CA PRO A 21 1.20 -5.45 -8.88
C PRO A 21 0.38 -6.62 -9.41
N GLN A 22 0.01 -6.58 -10.69
CA GLN A 22 -0.55 -7.78 -11.32
C GLN A 22 0.58 -8.79 -11.48
N ILE A 23 0.48 -9.95 -10.84
CA ILE A 23 1.45 -11.04 -10.99
C ILE A 23 0.90 -12.05 -12.01
N ASP A 24 1.75 -12.53 -12.90
CA ASP A 24 1.43 -13.62 -13.81
C ASP A 24 1.37 -14.95 -13.06
N SER A 25 0.24 -15.66 -13.14
CA SER A 25 0.02 -16.89 -12.37
C SER A 25 0.94 -18.04 -12.78
N LYS A 26 1.51 -18.04 -14.00
CA LYS A 26 2.40 -19.10 -14.48
C LYS A 26 3.86 -18.81 -14.17
N THR A 27 4.30 -17.56 -14.36
CA THR A 27 5.72 -17.20 -14.18
C THR A 27 6.03 -16.60 -12.82
N LYS A 28 5.00 -16.26 -12.02
CA LYS A 28 5.11 -15.52 -10.75
C LYS A 28 5.81 -14.16 -10.91
N GLN A 29 5.91 -13.63 -12.14
CA GLN A 29 6.53 -12.33 -12.42
C GLN A 29 5.48 -11.22 -12.55
N GLN A 30 5.86 -9.98 -12.25
CA GLN A 30 4.99 -8.82 -12.43
C GLN A 30 4.64 -8.64 -13.91
N LYS A 31 3.33 -8.67 -14.21
CA LYS A 31 2.80 -8.36 -15.53
C LYS A 31 3.16 -6.94 -15.91
N ARG A 32 3.56 -6.78 -17.16
CA ARG A 32 3.89 -5.49 -17.76
C ARG A 32 2.99 -5.25 -18.95
N HIS A 33 2.69 -3.98 -19.20
CA HIS A 33 1.94 -3.58 -20.37
C HIS A 33 2.74 -3.99 -21.64
N PRO A 34 2.10 -4.63 -22.64
CA PRO A 34 2.83 -5.25 -23.76
C PRO A 34 3.62 -4.24 -24.60
N LYS A 35 3.07 -3.02 -24.74
CA LYS A 35 3.62 -1.91 -25.53
C LYS A 35 4.62 -1.03 -24.74
N THR A 36 4.17 -0.45 -23.63
CA THR A 36 4.95 0.51 -22.82
C THR A 36 5.92 -0.14 -21.83
N LYS A 37 5.86 -1.47 -21.64
CA LYS A 37 6.66 -2.24 -20.66
C LYS A 37 6.52 -1.77 -19.20
N ALA A 38 5.58 -0.88 -18.92
CA ALA A 38 5.28 -0.38 -17.58
C ALA A 38 4.65 -1.49 -16.72
N PRO A 39 4.93 -1.52 -15.42
CA PRO A 39 4.28 -2.43 -14.49
C PRO A 39 2.76 -2.23 -14.49
N LEU A 40 2.02 -3.34 -14.60
CA LEU A 40 0.56 -3.32 -14.46
C LEU A 40 0.19 -3.47 -12.99
N PHE A 41 -0.76 -2.66 -12.55
CA PHE A 41 -1.32 -2.74 -11.22
C PHE A 41 -2.84 -2.95 -11.30
N THR A 42 -3.41 -3.60 -10.30
CA THR A 42 -4.84 -3.80 -10.16
C THR A 42 -5.27 -3.34 -8.78
N THR A 43 -6.40 -2.66 -8.71
CA THR A 43 -7.00 -2.29 -7.43
C THR A 43 -7.67 -3.51 -6.84
N LYS A 44 -7.25 -3.91 -5.64
CA LYS A 44 -7.87 -4.99 -4.88
C LYS A 44 -8.13 -4.54 -3.46
N VAL A 45 -9.22 -5.03 -2.89
CA VAL A 45 -9.45 -4.98 -1.46
C VAL A 45 -8.62 -6.12 -0.86
N VAL A 46 -7.54 -5.77 -0.17
CA VAL A 46 -6.72 -6.73 0.57
C VAL A 46 -7.08 -6.61 2.03
N ALA A 47 -7.57 -7.70 2.62
CA ALA A 47 -7.71 -7.79 4.06
C ALA A 47 -6.30 -7.85 4.65
N CYS A 48 -5.86 -6.75 5.27
CA CYS A 48 -4.60 -6.66 5.98
C CYS A 48 -4.93 -6.35 7.44
N SER A 49 -4.47 -7.21 8.35
CA SER A 49 -4.56 -7.01 9.79
C SER A 49 -3.27 -6.38 10.30
N MET A 50 -3.28 -5.82 11.52
CA MET A 50 -2.07 -5.21 12.11
C MET A 50 -0.90 -6.20 12.19
N GLU A 51 -1.20 -7.44 12.53
CA GLU A 51 -0.27 -8.57 12.62
C GLU A 51 0.36 -8.95 11.27
N ASP A 52 -0.26 -8.56 10.15
CA ASP A 52 0.31 -8.74 8.81
C ASP A 52 1.27 -7.62 8.41
N ILE A 53 1.32 -6.50 9.15
CA ILE A 53 2.15 -5.34 8.81
C ILE A 53 3.55 -5.55 9.38
N HIS A 54 4.53 -5.73 8.51
CA HIS A 54 5.94 -5.81 8.92
C HIS A 54 6.58 -4.42 9.02
N HIS A 55 6.32 -3.57 8.03
CA HIS A 55 6.83 -2.21 7.97
C HIS A 55 5.90 -1.33 7.13
N PHE A 56 5.81 -0.04 7.42
CA PHE A 56 5.11 0.90 6.55
C PHE A 56 5.82 2.25 6.51
N ASN A 57 5.61 2.97 5.40
CA ASN A 57 6.11 4.33 5.21
C ASN A 57 5.11 5.14 4.39
N VAL A 58 5.08 6.46 4.58
CA VAL A 58 4.27 7.37 3.78
C VAL A 58 5.16 8.29 2.96
N VAL A 59 4.96 8.30 1.65
CA VAL A 59 5.70 9.11 0.69
C VAL A 59 4.68 9.77 -0.24
N ASP A 60 4.73 11.10 -0.38
CA ASP A 60 3.84 11.85 -1.29
C ASP A 60 2.36 11.44 -1.18
N ASN A 61 1.81 11.47 0.04
CA ASN A 61 0.42 11.08 0.35
C ASN A 61 0.06 9.62 0.03
N THR A 62 1.07 8.79 -0.23
CA THR A 62 0.93 7.36 -0.52
C THR A 62 1.52 6.55 0.61
N LEU A 63 0.68 5.77 1.28
CA LEU A 63 1.07 4.78 2.27
C LEU A 63 1.55 3.53 1.55
N ASN A 64 2.81 3.19 1.78
CA ASN A 64 3.45 1.97 1.33
C ASN A 64 3.61 1.04 2.53
N VAL A 65 2.99 -0.12 2.46
CA VAL A 65 3.01 -1.15 3.50
C VAL A 65 3.74 -2.37 2.95
N VAL A 66 4.68 -2.88 3.72
CA VAL A 66 5.34 -4.16 3.50
C VAL A 66 4.72 -5.14 4.49
N THR A 67 4.05 -6.16 3.98
CA THR A 67 3.48 -7.21 4.82
C THR A 67 4.56 -8.20 5.29
N THR A 68 4.26 -8.99 6.32
CA THR A 68 5.12 -10.07 6.83
C THR A 68 5.42 -11.15 5.79
N ASP A 69 4.50 -11.36 4.84
CA ASP A 69 4.66 -12.23 3.66
C ASP A 69 5.54 -11.59 2.55
N GLY A 70 6.04 -10.36 2.77
CA GLY A 70 6.89 -9.65 1.82
C GLY A 70 6.12 -8.94 0.69
N GLN A 71 4.79 -8.90 0.75
CA GLN A 71 3.98 -8.18 -0.24
C GLN A 71 4.07 -6.68 0.00
N LYS A 72 4.19 -5.91 -1.08
CA LYS A 72 4.18 -4.45 -1.05
C LYS A 72 2.80 -3.97 -1.46
N LEU A 73 2.12 -3.30 -0.54
CA LEU A 73 0.80 -2.71 -0.73
C LEU A 73 0.94 -1.19 -0.77
N SER A 74 0.27 -0.55 -1.71
CA SER A 74 0.23 0.91 -1.78
C SER A 74 -1.22 1.39 -1.69
N ALA A 75 -1.46 2.28 -0.73
CA ALA A 75 -2.75 2.91 -0.45
C ALA A 75 -2.59 4.43 -0.52
N VAL A 76 -3.61 5.13 -1.00
CA VAL A 76 -3.66 6.60 -0.88
C VAL A 76 -4.09 6.94 0.54
N VAL A 77 -3.33 7.79 1.22
CA VAL A 77 -3.72 8.32 2.54
C VAL A 77 -4.69 9.48 2.31
N PRO A 78 -5.93 9.42 2.79
CA PRO A 78 -6.85 10.54 2.72
C PRO A 78 -6.29 11.74 3.49
N LYS A 79 -6.55 12.95 2.99
CA LYS A 79 -6.03 14.20 3.57
C LYS A 79 -6.42 14.40 5.04
N GLU A 80 -7.55 13.83 5.47
CA GLU A 80 -7.99 13.87 6.88
C GLU A 80 -7.00 13.18 7.84
N PHE A 81 -6.18 12.25 7.34
CA PHE A 81 -5.12 11.57 8.08
C PHE A 81 -3.73 12.17 7.80
N LEU A 82 -3.61 13.00 6.76
CA LEU A 82 -2.42 13.79 6.43
C LEU A 82 -2.52 15.17 7.10
N VAL A 83 -2.69 15.20 8.42
CA VAL A 83 -2.64 16.48 9.13
C VAL A 83 -1.18 16.91 9.15
N ALA A 84 -0.83 17.89 8.31
CA ALA A 84 0.48 18.51 8.31
C ALA A 84 0.78 19.06 9.72
N GLU A 85 1.99 18.84 10.22
CA GLU A 85 2.51 19.73 11.26
C GLU A 85 2.54 21.15 10.67
N GLY A 86 1.84 22.07 11.33
CA GLY A 86 1.87 23.49 10.99
C GLY A 86 0.48 24.12 11.06
N GLU A 87 0.04 24.48 12.27
CA GLU A 87 0.09 25.89 12.73
C GLU A 87 0.04 25.95 14.26
#